data_AF-A0A6J4MLX8-F1
#
_entry.id   AF-A0A6J4MLX8-F1
#
_cell.length_a   1.000
_cell.length_b   1.000
_cell.length_c   1.000
_cell.angle_alpha   90.00
_cell.angle_beta   90.00
_cell.angle_gamma   90.00
#
_symmetry.space_group_name_H-M   'P 1'
#
loop_
_entity.id
_entity.type
_entity.pdbx_description
1 polymer ?
#
loop_
_entity_poly.entity_id
_entity_poly.type
_entity_poly.pdbx_seq_one_letter_code
_entity_poly.pdbx_strand_id
1 'polypeptide(L)'
;MLTDLILLGYTETEIEVIANLARYHRKNPRKKKHENFVMLTKKYREVVSKLYPFLRLAVALDRRQIGAISDFKCEYRPEVREFHLRLQPLNPSDDCALELWSLDYKKPSFEDEYNLTLVATLEQTLVPV
;
A
#
# COMPACT_ATOMS: atom_id res chain seq x y z
N MET A 1 13.04 5.66 -13.72
CA MET A 1 13.86 6.85 -14.00
C MET A 1 13.74 7.74 -12.77
N LEU A 2 14.49 7.40 -11.72
CA LEU A 2 14.68 8.15 -10.47
C LEU A 2 16.14 8.03 -9.98
N THR A 3 16.96 7.21 -10.66
CA THR A 3 18.38 6.98 -10.34
C THR A 3 19.26 8.13 -10.82
N ASP A 4 18.74 9.00 -11.69
CA ASP A 4 19.52 10.07 -12.34
C ASP A 4 19.21 11.45 -11.73
N LEU A 5 18.36 11.50 -10.70
CA LEU A 5 18.08 12.72 -9.94
C LEU A 5 18.95 12.71 -8.69
N ILE A 6 19.97 13.57 -8.65
CA ILE A 6 20.71 13.83 -7.40
C ILE A 6 19.72 14.50 -6.44
N LEU A 7 19.19 13.73 -5.49
CA LEU A 7 18.30 14.23 -4.46
C LEU A 7 19.18 14.77 -3.32
N LEU A 8 19.49 16.07 -3.39
CA LEU A 8 20.28 16.75 -2.37
C LEU A 8 19.71 16.49 -0.97
N GLY A 9 20.55 16.03 -0.05
CA GLY A 9 20.16 15.66 1.32
C GLY A 9 19.94 14.16 1.55
N TYR A 10 20.10 13.31 0.53
CA TYR A 10 20.01 11.85 0.66
C TYR A 10 21.29 11.16 0.21
N THR A 11 21.64 10.08 0.89
CA THR A 11 22.71 9.16 0.47
C THR A 11 22.30 8.38 -0.78
N GLU A 12 23.27 7.87 -1.55
CA GLU A 12 23.00 7.03 -2.72
C GLU A 12 22.09 5.84 -2.37
N THR A 13 22.32 5.21 -1.21
CA THR A 13 21.49 4.09 -0.73
C THR A 13 20.05 4.52 -0.45
N GLU A 14 19.82 5.71 0.10
CA GLU A 14 18.46 6.22 0.31
C GLU A 14 17.75 6.53 -1.00
N ILE A 15 18.48 7.09 -1.99
CA ILE A 15 17.96 7.30 -3.34
C ILE A 15 17.56 5.96 -3.97
N GLU A 16 18.37 4.92 -3.82
CA GLU A 16 18.04 3.57 -4.29
C GLU A 16 16.81 2.97 -3.60
N VAL A 17 16.67 3.18 -2.29
CA VAL A 17 15.48 2.75 -1.52
C VAL A 17 14.22 3.44 -2.03
N ILE A 18 14.26 4.76 -2.20
CA ILE A 18 13.15 5.56 -2.74
C ILE A 18 12.82 5.08 -4.17
N ALA A 19 13.83 4.88 -5.01
CA ALA A 19 13.63 4.39 -6.37
C ALA A 19 13.01 2.99 -6.40
N ASN A 20 13.37 2.10 -5.47
CA ASN A 20 12.76 0.78 -5.32
C ASN A 20 11.31 0.87 -4.84
N LEU A 21 10.99 1.72 -3.86
CA LEU A 21 9.62 1.97 -3.40
C LEU A 21 8.73 2.48 -4.55
N ALA A 22 9.20 3.50 -5.28
CA ALA A 22 8.50 4.04 -6.44
C ALA A 22 8.30 3.00 -7.55
N ARG A 23 9.29 2.13 -7.78
CA ARG A 23 9.20 1.04 -8.77
C ARG A 23 8.13 0.01 -8.39
N TYR A 24 8.14 -0.50 -7.16
CA TYR A 24 7.23 -1.56 -6.73
C TYR A 24 5.82 -1.06 -6.41
N HIS A 25 5.66 0.24 -6.20
CA HIS A 25 4.36 0.87 -6.16
C HIS A 25 3.62 0.76 -7.51
N ARG A 26 4.31 1.02 -8.65
CA ARG A 26 3.69 1.08 -9.99
C ARG A 26 3.68 -0.26 -10.76
N LYS A 27 4.67 -1.13 -10.56
CA LYS A 27 4.84 -2.39 -11.33
C LYS A 27 4.45 -3.63 -10.50
N ASN A 28 4.33 -4.78 -11.18
CA ASN A 28 4.01 -6.08 -10.57
C ASN A 28 4.98 -6.46 -9.42
N PRO A 29 4.54 -7.30 -8.46
CA PRO A 29 5.33 -7.69 -7.29
C PRO A 29 6.68 -8.30 -7.67
N ARG A 30 7.62 -8.20 -6.73
CA ARG A 30 9.05 -8.49 -6.88
C ARG A 30 9.30 -9.78 -7.65
N LYS A 31 9.73 -9.67 -8.91
CA LYS A 31 10.41 -10.77 -9.59
C LYS A 31 11.87 -10.77 -9.11
N LYS A 32 12.41 -11.93 -8.74
CA LYS A 32 13.80 -12.18 -8.25
C LYS A 32 14.95 -11.68 -9.17
N LYS A 33 14.69 -10.84 -10.17
CA LYS A 33 15.62 -10.41 -11.22
C LYS A 33 15.81 -8.88 -11.32
N HIS A 34 15.48 -8.11 -10.28
CA HIS A 34 15.78 -6.67 -10.27
C HIS A 34 17.11 -6.41 -9.55
N GLU A 35 18.16 -6.21 -10.34
CA GLU A 35 19.55 -6.05 -9.88
C GLU A 35 19.69 -4.99 -8.77
N ASN A 36 19.09 -3.81 -8.94
CA ASN A 36 19.15 -2.73 -7.92
C ASN A 36 18.46 -3.07 -6.59
N PHE A 37 17.56 -4.05 -6.55
CA PHE A 37 16.96 -4.49 -5.29
C PHE A 37 17.87 -5.49 -4.57
N VAL A 38 18.57 -6.34 -5.32
CA VAL A 38 19.51 -7.33 -4.77
C VAL A 38 20.75 -6.64 -4.19
N MET A 39 21.20 -5.54 -4.77
CA MET A 39 22.37 -4.77 -4.30
C MET A 39 22.15 -4.06 -2.96
N LEU A 40 20.89 -3.77 -2.57
CA LEU A 40 20.60 -3.17 -1.27
C LEU A 40 21.05 -4.10 -0.13
N THR A 41 21.55 -3.53 0.97
CA THR A 41 21.83 -4.31 2.19
C THR A 41 20.55 -4.97 2.70
N LYS A 42 20.69 -6.05 3.48
CA LYS A 42 19.54 -6.78 4.06
C LYS A 42 18.55 -5.84 4.76
N LYS A 43 19.07 -4.88 5.55
CA LYS A 43 18.27 -3.87 6.25
C LYS A 43 17.40 -3.05 5.28
N TYR A 44 17.97 -2.52 4.21
CA TYR A 44 17.21 -1.71 3.25
C TYR A 44 16.25 -2.54 2.39
N ARG A 45 16.60 -3.80 2.10
CA ARG A 45 15.67 -4.74 1.44
C ARG A 45 14.42 -5.00 2.27
N GLU A 46 14.58 -5.15 3.58
CA GLU A 46 13.48 -5.30 4.55
C GLU A 46 12.65 -4.02 4.64
N VAL A 47 13.28 -2.84 4.68
CA VAL A 47 12.54 -1.56 4.67
C VAL A 47 11.65 -1.47 3.43
N VAL A 48 12.21 -1.72 2.23
CA VAL A 48 11.41 -1.69 1.00
C VAL A 48 10.34 -2.78 1.02
N SER A 49 10.60 -3.96 1.60
CA SER A 49 9.67 -5.10 1.55
C SER A 49 8.44 -4.84 2.39
N LYS A 50 8.66 -4.27 3.58
CA LYS A 50 7.59 -3.93 4.51
C LYS A 50 6.79 -2.71 4.06
N LEU A 51 7.42 -1.72 3.43
CA LEU A 51 6.74 -0.45 3.11
C LEU A 51 6.00 -0.45 1.78
N TYR A 52 6.49 -1.16 0.75
CA TYR A 52 5.85 -1.11 -0.57
C TYR A 52 4.38 -1.63 -0.60
N PRO A 53 3.96 -2.63 0.20
CA PRO A 53 2.58 -3.09 0.18
C PRO A 53 1.62 -2.01 0.71
N PHE A 54 1.99 -1.30 1.77
CA PHE A 54 1.20 -0.18 2.29
C PHE A 54 1.04 0.93 1.27
N LEU A 55 2.11 1.28 0.54
CA LEU A 55 2.04 2.28 -0.52
C LEU A 55 1.08 1.84 -1.65
N ARG A 56 1.02 0.54 -1.96
CA ARG A 56 0.05 -0.01 -2.92
C ARG A 56 -1.38 0.06 -2.40
N LEU A 57 -1.61 -0.18 -1.11
CA LEU A 57 -2.94 0.00 -0.50
C LEU A 57 -3.36 1.47 -0.51
N ALA A 58 -2.45 2.41 -0.20
CA ALA A 58 -2.74 3.84 -0.25
C ALA A 58 -3.20 4.28 -1.66
N VAL A 59 -2.51 3.84 -2.71
CA VAL A 59 -2.93 4.14 -4.10
C VAL A 59 -4.14 3.31 -4.54
N ALA A 60 -4.45 2.22 -3.85
CA ALA A 60 -5.72 1.55 -4.04
C ALA A 60 -6.89 2.42 -3.56
N LEU A 61 -6.74 3.02 -2.39
CA LEU A 61 -7.72 3.89 -1.74
C LEU A 61 -7.88 5.24 -2.44
N ASP A 62 -6.83 5.75 -3.09
CA ASP A 62 -6.88 6.98 -3.88
C ASP A 62 -7.18 6.73 -5.37
N ARG A 63 -7.97 5.69 -5.69
CA ARG A 63 -8.16 5.22 -7.07
C ARG A 63 -8.71 6.31 -8.00
N ARG A 64 -9.71 7.05 -7.52
CA ARG A 64 -10.36 8.14 -8.27
C ARG A 64 -9.67 9.50 -8.12
N GLN A 65 -8.71 9.67 -7.21
CA GLN A 65 -8.04 10.95 -6.91
C GLN A 65 -8.98 12.08 -6.48
N ILE A 66 -10.09 11.72 -5.80
CA ILE A 66 -11.10 12.67 -5.30
C ILE A 66 -11.20 12.65 -3.77
N GLY A 67 -10.32 11.93 -3.08
CA GLY A 67 -10.42 11.74 -1.63
C GLY A 67 -11.70 10.99 -1.21
N ALA A 68 -12.10 9.98 -1.97
CA ALA A 68 -13.35 9.23 -1.72
C ALA A 68 -13.40 8.56 -0.35
N ILE A 69 -12.23 8.20 0.20
CA ILE A 69 -12.07 7.68 1.56
C ILE A 69 -11.51 8.81 2.43
N SER A 70 -12.25 9.23 3.45
CA SER A 70 -11.87 10.33 4.34
C SER A 70 -11.06 9.87 5.54
N ASP A 71 -11.29 8.64 6.01
CA ASP A 71 -10.61 8.05 7.16
C ASP A 71 -10.60 6.51 7.08
N PHE A 72 -9.78 5.86 7.90
CA PHE A 72 -9.79 4.42 8.06
C PHE A 72 -9.34 3.98 9.46
N LYS A 73 -9.85 2.82 9.89
CA LYS A 73 -9.41 2.14 11.10
C LYS A 73 -8.83 0.78 10.76
N CYS A 74 -7.75 0.42 11.44
CA CYS A 74 -7.09 -0.87 11.30
C CYS A 74 -7.31 -1.71 12.55
N GLU A 75 -7.58 -3.00 12.38
CA GLU A 75 -7.66 -3.97 13.47
C GLU A 75 -6.91 -5.23 13.05
N TYR A 76 -5.92 -5.64 13.84
CA TYR A 76 -5.21 -6.89 13.64
C TYR A 76 -5.79 -7.97 14.54
N ARG A 77 -6.22 -9.08 13.92
CA ARG A 77 -6.81 -10.25 14.56
C ARG A 77 -5.86 -11.45 14.46
N PRO A 78 -4.96 -11.63 15.44
CA PRO A 78 -3.91 -12.66 15.38
C PRO A 78 -4.47 -14.09 15.35
N GLU A 79 -5.59 -14.35 16.00
CA GLU A 79 -6.23 -15.66 16.11
C GLU A 79 -6.67 -16.23 14.76
N VAL A 80 -7.11 -15.37 13.83
CA VAL A 80 -7.54 -15.74 12.47
C VAL A 80 -6.58 -15.24 11.40
N ARG A 81 -5.51 -14.54 11.79
CA ARG A 81 -4.48 -13.97 10.90
C ARG A 81 -5.09 -13.01 9.88
N GLU A 82 -5.99 -12.16 10.36
CA GLU A 82 -6.67 -11.16 9.54
C GLU A 82 -6.23 -9.75 9.92
N PHE A 83 -6.12 -8.89 8.91
CA PHE A 83 -5.98 -7.46 9.07
C PHE A 83 -7.24 -6.80 8.50
N HIS A 84 -8.04 -6.22 9.39
CA HIS A 84 -9.30 -5.57 9.04
C HIS A 84 -9.06 -4.09 8.80
N LEU A 85 -9.45 -3.61 7.62
CA LEU A 85 -9.39 -2.23 7.22
C LEU A 85 -10.83 -1.70 7.06
N ARG A 86 -11.28 -0.94 8.05
CA ARG A 86 -12.58 -0.27 8.04
C ARG A 86 -12.43 1.11 7.43
N LEU A 87 -13.11 1.35 6.31
CA LEU A 87 -12.99 2.56 5.51
C LEU A 87 -14.18 3.47 5.75
N GLN A 88 -13.93 4.76 5.96
CA GLN A 88 -14.97 5.77 6.04
C GLN A 88 -15.06 6.52 4.71
N PRO A 89 -16.20 6.48 4.00
CA PRO A 89 -16.37 7.26 2.79
C PRO A 89 -16.51 8.75 3.15
N LEU A 90 -15.95 9.63 2.30
CA LEU A 90 -16.13 11.07 2.42
C LEU A 90 -17.60 11.46 2.22
N ASN A 91 -18.27 10.81 1.27
CA ASN A 91 -19.71 10.95 1.04
C ASN A 91 -20.44 9.67 1.48
N PRO A 92 -21.33 9.72 2.49
CA PRO A 92 -22.14 8.59 2.94
C PRO A 92 -22.91 7.82 1.86
N SER A 93 -23.22 8.47 0.74
CA SER A 93 -23.95 7.86 -0.39
C SER A 93 -23.03 7.22 -1.44
N ASP A 94 -21.72 7.36 -1.32
CA ASP A 94 -20.73 6.77 -2.23
C ASP A 94 -20.34 5.37 -1.73
N ASP A 95 -20.61 4.36 -2.53
CA ASP A 95 -20.29 2.96 -2.21
C ASP A 95 -18.80 2.64 -2.32
N CYS A 96 -17.99 3.59 -2.80
CA CYS A 96 -16.54 3.48 -2.98
C CYS A 96 -16.13 2.20 -3.73
N ALA A 97 -16.97 1.75 -4.67
CA ALA A 97 -16.78 0.46 -5.35
C ALA A 97 -15.44 0.38 -6.11
N LEU A 98 -14.98 1.49 -6.70
CA LEU A 98 -13.71 1.54 -7.42
C LEU A 98 -12.50 1.44 -6.48
N GLU A 99 -12.58 2.05 -5.30
CA GLU A 99 -11.54 1.95 -4.27
C GLU A 99 -11.47 0.53 -3.72
N LEU A 100 -12.63 -0.05 -3.34
CA LEU A 100 -12.71 -1.43 -2.85
C LEU A 100 -12.20 -2.45 -3.88
N TRP A 101 -12.61 -2.32 -5.14
CA TRP A 101 -12.10 -3.17 -6.24
C TRP A 101 -10.58 -3.00 -6.42
N SER A 102 -10.09 -1.77 -6.41
CA SER A 102 -8.66 -1.46 -6.54
C SER A 102 -7.85 -2.03 -5.39
N LEU A 103 -8.44 -2.09 -4.20
CA LEU A 103 -7.87 -2.65 -2.96
C LEU A 103 -7.78 -4.17 -3.07
N ASP A 104 -8.86 -4.83 -3.49
CA ASP A 104 -8.88 -6.28 -3.71
C ASP A 104 -7.84 -6.71 -4.76
N TYR A 105 -7.68 -5.91 -5.83
CA TYR A 105 -6.65 -6.16 -6.83
C TYR A 105 -5.20 -5.99 -6.31
N LYS A 106 -4.98 -5.11 -5.31
CA LYS A 106 -3.63 -4.76 -4.81
C LYS A 106 -3.26 -5.43 -3.50
N LYS A 107 -4.22 -5.97 -2.74
CA LYS A 107 -3.98 -6.63 -1.46
C LYS A 107 -3.01 -7.82 -1.49
N PRO A 108 -2.84 -8.61 -2.58
CA PRO A 108 -1.94 -9.77 -2.54
C PRO A 108 -0.51 -9.42 -2.12
N SER A 109 0.02 -8.25 -2.50
CA SER A 109 1.36 -7.83 -2.06
C SER A 109 1.49 -7.61 -0.55
N PHE A 110 0.39 -7.24 0.11
CA PHE A 110 0.34 -7.13 1.57
C PHE A 110 0.18 -8.50 2.20
N GLU A 111 -0.74 -9.30 1.68
CA GLU A 111 -1.02 -10.65 2.18
C GLU A 111 0.22 -11.56 2.09
N ASP A 112 0.97 -11.48 0.99
CA ASP A 112 2.22 -12.22 0.79
C ASP A 112 3.33 -11.80 1.76
N GLU A 113 3.51 -10.49 2.00
CA GLU A 113 4.60 -9.96 2.85
C GLU A 113 4.32 -10.20 4.34
N TYR A 114 3.07 -10.02 4.77
CA TYR A 114 2.67 -10.09 6.17
C TYR A 114 2.09 -11.45 6.56
N ASN A 115 1.78 -12.30 5.59
CA ASN A 115 1.17 -13.60 5.80
C ASN A 115 -0.15 -13.48 6.59
N LEU A 116 -0.97 -12.50 6.19
CA LEU A 116 -2.27 -12.14 6.75
C LEU A 116 -3.30 -12.06 5.62
N THR A 117 -4.58 -12.26 5.93
CA THR A 117 -5.68 -11.93 5.01
C THR A 117 -6.10 -10.49 5.22
N LEU A 118 -6.17 -9.67 4.16
CA LEU A 118 -6.65 -8.29 4.24
C LEU A 118 -8.15 -8.25 3.95
N VAL A 119 -8.93 -7.85 4.96
CA VAL A 119 -10.39 -7.70 4.88
C VAL A 119 -10.72 -6.22 4.88
N ALA A 120 -11.26 -5.71 3.77
CA ALA A 120 -11.68 -4.32 3.66
C ALA A 120 -13.21 -4.21 3.74
N THR A 121 -13.71 -3.31 4.57
CA THR A 121 -15.14 -3.04 4.74
C THR A 121 -15.40 -1.55 4.72
N LEU A 122 -16.43 -1.12 4.01
CA LEU A 122 -16.91 0.25 4.07
C LEU A 122 -17.84 0.42 5.29
N GLU A 123 -17.57 1.40 6.15
CA GLU A 123 -18.48 1.73 7.24
C GLU A 123 -19.75 2.39 6.65
N GLN A 124 -20.92 1.90 7.07
CA GLN A 124 -22.17 2.58 6.78
C GLN A 124 -22.26 3.79 7.70
N THR A 125 -22.29 4.99 7.12
CA THR A 125 -22.68 6.17 7.88
C THR A 125 -24.17 6.01 8.20
N LEU A 126 -24.48 5.59 9.42
CA LEU A 126 -25.84 5.68 9.95
C LEU A 126 -26.19 7.18 9.96
N VAL A 127 -26.98 7.62 8.99
CA VAL A 127 -27.60 8.95 9.05
C VAL A 127 -28.55 8.89 10.25
N PRO A 128 -28.36 9.69 11.31
CA PRO A 128 -29.36 9.79 12.36
C PRO A 128 -30.65 10.28 11.70
N VAL A 129 -31.73 9.50 11.83
CA VAL A 129 -33.09 9.91 11.44
C VAL A 129 -33.57 11.00 12.37
#